data_AF-A0A6P9F9R4-F1
#
_entry.id   AF-A0A6P9F9R4-F1
#
_cell.length_a   1.000
_cell.length_b   1.000
_cell.length_c   1.000
_cell.angle_alpha   90.00
_cell.angle_beta   90.00
_cell.angle_gamma   90.00
#
_symmetry.space_group_name_H-M   'P 1'
#
loop_
_entity.id
_entity.type
_entity.pdbx_description
1 polymer ?
#
loop_
_entity_poly.entity_id
_entity_poly.type
_entity_poly.pdbx_seq_one_letter_code
_entity_poly.pdbx_strand_id
1 'polypeptide(L)'
;MNEAKESLRNIEQKYKLFQQQQFTFITALEHCRENTHDKIRPIASIRQVQSYTEHYCNNSTDHRILLMFLDICSELNKLCQHFEALHSGTPATNNLLEKCKSLVSQSNDLSSLRAKYPHDVVNHLSCDEARNHYGGVVSLIPIILDLIEEWIAHSEKLPRKALQHVSEPQARQEATGVAARPSWTIGTQPRLRKHKCRRLTKDSPKPRGNDTGCFKPPWRPPGGKL
;
A
#
# COMPACT_ATOMS: atom_id res chain seq x y z
N MET A 1 11.79 0.33 17.44
CA MET A 1 10.76 -0.68 17.04
C MET A 1 9.53 -0.64 17.94
N ASN A 2 9.64 -0.71 19.27
CA ASN A 2 8.45 -0.66 20.15
C ASN A 2 7.66 0.64 20.03
N GLU A 3 8.34 1.79 20.02
CA GLU A 3 7.72 3.11 19.82
C GLU A 3 6.97 3.25 18.49
N ALA A 4 7.56 2.75 17.39
CA ALA A 4 6.91 2.74 16.09
C ALA A 4 5.64 1.87 16.06
N LYS A 5 5.64 0.73 16.77
CA LYS A 5 4.43 -0.11 16.93
C LYS A 5 3.37 0.55 17.81
N GLU A 6 3.76 1.30 18.82
CA GLU A 6 2.84 2.09 19.64
C GLU A 6 2.20 3.22 18.81
N SER A 7 3.01 3.90 17.99
CA SER A 7 2.53 4.90 17.04
C SER A 7 1.52 4.30 16.05
N LEU A 8 1.79 3.11 15.51
CA LEU A 8 0.84 2.39 14.66
C LEU A 8 -0.48 2.11 15.39
N ARG A 9 -0.44 1.59 16.63
CA ARG A 9 -1.66 1.34 17.43
C ARG A 9 -2.47 2.60 17.67
N ASN A 10 -1.82 3.73 17.92
CA ASN A 10 -2.50 5.02 18.10
C ASN A 10 -3.19 5.46 16.79
N ILE A 11 -2.53 5.27 15.65
CA ILE A 11 -3.12 5.55 14.32
C ILE A 11 -4.31 4.64 14.05
N GLU A 12 -4.21 3.34 14.33
CA GLU A 12 -5.31 2.37 14.18
C GLU A 12 -6.52 2.78 15.03
N GLN A 13 -6.30 3.22 16.27
CA GLN A 13 -7.36 3.72 17.16
C GLN A 13 -8.04 4.98 16.60
N LYS A 14 -7.25 5.95 16.13
CA LYS A 14 -7.77 7.15 15.46
C LYS A 14 -8.54 6.79 14.20
N TYR A 15 -8.02 5.87 13.39
CA TYR A 15 -8.69 5.41 12.17
C TYR A 15 -10.01 4.71 12.49
N LYS A 16 -10.09 3.91 13.56
CA LYS A 16 -11.34 3.30 14.01
C LYS A 16 -12.40 4.35 14.37
N LEU A 17 -12.00 5.43 15.04
CA LEU A 17 -12.89 6.56 15.33
C LEU A 17 -13.32 7.30 14.05
N PHE A 18 -12.39 7.50 13.12
CA PHE A 18 -12.67 8.10 11.82
C PHE A 18 -13.65 7.25 11.00
N GLN A 19 -13.46 5.93 10.99
CA GLN A 19 -14.34 4.97 10.32
C GLN A 19 -15.78 5.07 10.82
N GLN A 20 -15.99 5.21 12.13
CA GLN A 20 -17.33 5.42 12.71
C GLN A 20 -18.00 6.72 12.23
N GLN A 21 -17.20 7.73 11.85
CA GLN A 21 -17.65 9.04 11.39
C GLN A 21 -17.50 9.20 9.88
N GLN A 22 -17.32 8.10 9.14
CA GLN A 22 -17.06 8.19 7.70
C GLN A 22 -18.22 8.85 6.95
N PHE A 23 -19.47 8.60 7.32
CA PHE A 23 -20.61 9.29 6.69
C PHE A 23 -20.48 10.81 6.83
N THR A 24 -20.09 11.30 8.02
CA THR A 24 -19.82 12.72 8.25
C THR A 24 -18.66 13.23 7.38
N PHE A 25 -17.62 12.42 7.16
CA PHE A 25 -16.52 12.76 6.25
C PHE A 25 -17.02 12.91 4.80
N ILE A 26 -17.86 11.99 4.32
CA ILE A 26 -18.43 12.06 2.96
C ILE A 26 -19.32 13.29 2.81
N THR A 27 -20.21 13.55 3.77
CA THR A 27 -21.06 14.75 3.78
C THR A 27 -20.23 16.05 3.79
N ALA A 28 -19.15 16.09 4.58
CA ALA A 28 -18.25 17.24 4.62
C ALA A 28 -17.57 17.50 3.25
N LEU A 29 -17.11 16.43 2.59
CA LEU A 29 -16.55 16.52 1.24
C LEU A 29 -17.59 16.97 0.22
N GLU A 30 -18.83 16.49 0.33
CA GLU A 30 -19.94 16.94 -0.51
C GLU A 30 -20.18 18.45 -0.36
N HIS A 31 -20.37 18.95 0.87
CA HIS A 31 -20.55 20.39 1.12
C HIS A 31 -19.40 21.25 0.55
N CYS A 32 -18.16 20.80 0.71
CA CYS A 32 -16.99 21.51 0.15
C CYS A 32 -17.01 21.51 -1.40
N ARG A 33 -17.45 20.41 -2.03
CA ARG A 33 -17.60 20.32 -3.48
C ARG A 33 -18.71 21.22 -4.00
N GLU A 34 -19.77 21.41 -3.24
CA GLU A 34 -20.83 22.37 -3.59
C GLU A 34 -20.28 23.80 -3.62
N ASN A 35 -19.50 24.18 -2.61
CA ASN A 35 -18.90 25.52 -2.51
C ASN A 35 -17.87 25.78 -3.63
N THR A 36 -17.16 24.75 -4.07
CA THR A 36 -16.18 24.83 -5.18
C THR A 36 -16.77 24.68 -6.57
N HIS A 37 -18.06 24.35 -6.66
CA HIS A 37 -18.75 24.03 -7.92
C HIS A 37 -18.11 22.84 -8.68
N ASP A 38 -17.39 21.94 -7.99
CA ASP A 38 -16.69 20.78 -8.56
C ASP A 38 -17.41 19.46 -8.24
N LYS A 39 -18.64 19.32 -8.76
CA LYS A 39 -19.51 18.16 -8.49
C LYS A 39 -19.24 16.95 -9.40
N ILE A 40 -18.38 17.08 -10.41
CA ILE A 40 -18.22 16.05 -11.45
C ILE A 40 -16.95 15.23 -11.25
N ARG A 41 -15.88 15.82 -10.70
CA ARG A 41 -14.58 15.15 -10.61
C ARG A 41 -14.45 14.36 -9.29
N PRO A 42 -13.74 13.22 -9.31
CA PRO A 42 -13.35 12.55 -8.08
C PRO A 42 -12.46 13.46 -7.24
N ILE A 43 -12.51 13.26 -5.93
CA ILE A 43 -11.51 13.82 -5.04
C ILE A 43 -10.26 12.95 -5.18
N ALA A 44 -9.24 13.53 -5.81
CA ALA A 44 -8.11 12.78 -6.35
C ALA A 44 -6.85 12.88 -5.50
N SER A 45 -6.78 13.75 -4.48
CA SER A 45 -5.56 13.88 -3.67
C SER A 45 -5.80 14.39 -2.26
N ILE A 46 -4.84 14.15 -1.36
CA ILE A 46 -4.83 14.69 0.01
C ILE A 46 -4.77 16.22 -0.04
N ARG A 47 -3.98 16.79 -0.97
CA ARG A 47 -3.89 18.24 -1.20
C ARG A 47 -5.25 18.86 -1.53
N GLN A 48 -6.08 18.16 -2.30
CA GLN A 48 -7.43 18.63 -2.59
C GLN A 48 -8.30 18.66 -1.33
N VAL A 49 -8.23 17.63 -0.49
CA VAL A 49 -8.94 17.61 0.81
C VAL A 49 -8.45 18.74 1.72
N GLN A 50 -7.14 19.01 1.74
CA GLN A 50 -6.56 20.14 2.46
C GLN A 50 -7.10 21.48 1.94
N SER A 51 -7.09 21.70 0.63
CA SER A 51 -7.63 22.92 0.02
C SER A 51 -9.11 23.12 0.34
N TYR A 52 -9.91 22.05 0.32
CA TYR A 52 -11.31 22.06 0.75
C TYR A 52 -11.47 22.48 2.21
N THR A 53 -10.64 21.92 3.09
CA THR A 53 -10.66 22.24 4.52
C THR A 53 -10.34 23.71 4.78
N GLU A 54 -9.34 24.26 4.08
CA GLU A 54 -8.84 25.61 4.31
C GLU A 54 -9.71 26.71 3.70
N HIS A 55 -10.34 26.46 2.54
CA HIS A 55 -10.96 27.53 1.73
C HIS A 55 -12.47 27.36 1.52
N TYR A 56 -13.00 26.15 1.71
CA TYR A 56 -14.36 25.83 1.28
C TYR A 56 -15.20 25.15 2.37
N CYS A 57 -14.61 24.92 3.54
CA CYS A 57 -15.27 24.32 4.69
C CYS A 57 -15.69 25.39 5.70
N ASN A 58 -16.99 25.68 5.78
CA ASN A 58 -17.54 26.70 6.68
C ASN A 58 -18.13 26.12 7.99
N ASN A 59 -18.33 24.79 8.05
CA ASN A 59 -18.94 24.10 9.17
C ASN A 59 -17.84 23.51 10.09
N SER A 60 -17.95 23.73 11.39
CA SER A 60 -16.96 23.24 12.37
C SER A 60 -16.93 21.71 12.49
N THR A 61 -18.06 21.04 12.29
CA THR A 61 -18.16 19.57 12.27
C THR A 61 -17.44 19.00 11.04
N ASP A 62 -17.69 19.60 9.88
CA ASP A 62 -17.03 19.23 8.62
C ASP A 62 -15.52 19.46 8.73
N HIS A 63 -15.12 20.62 9.26
CA HIS A 63 -13.72 20.96 9.45
C HIS A 63 -13.02 19.96 10.37
N ARG A 64 -13.67 19.57 11.48
CA ARG A 64 -13.12 18.57 12.42
C ARG A 64 -12.89 17.22 11.76
N ILE A 65 -13.83 16.71 10.96
CA ILE A 65 -13.68 15.38 10.35
C ILE A 65 -12.69 15.40 9.18
N LEU A 66 -12.63 16.48 8.40
CA LEU A 66 -11.62 16.65 7.35
C LEU A 66 -10.20 16.74 7.96
N LEU A 67 -10.04 17.49 9.06
CA LEU A 67 -8.78 17.54 9.80
C LEU A 67 -8.38 16.18 10.36
N MET A 68 -9.33 15.38 10.85
CA MET A 68 -9.04 14.02 11.35
C MET A 68 -8.44 13.14 10.24
N PHE A 69 -8.98 13.20 9.02
CA PHE A 69 -8.41 12.51 7.86
C PHE A 69 -6.98 12.99 7.55
N LEU A 70 -6.76 14.31 7.51
CA LEU A 70 -5.46 14.91 7.20
C LEU A 70 -4.41 14.57 8.28
N ASP A 71 -4.81 14.59 9.55
CA ASP A 71 -3.96 14.22 10.69
C ASP A 71 -3.51 12.75 10.59
N ILE A 72 -4.44 11.83 10.31
CA ILE A 72 -4.11 10.40 10.10
C ILE A 72 -3.11 10.25 8.94
N CYS A 73 -3.33 10.92 7.80
CA CYS A 73 -2.40 10.85 6.66
C CYS A 73 -1.00 11.37 7.02
N SER A 74 -0.94 12.46 7.80
CA SER A 74 0.32 13.03 8.30
C SER A 74 1.05 12.09 9.26
N GLU A 75 0.33 11.46 10.18
CA GLU A 75 0.89 10.48 11.12
C GLU A 75 1.38 9.22 10.41
N LEU A 76 0.65 8.73 9.41
CA LEU A 76 1.09 7.61 8.57
C LEU A 76 2.39 7.93 7.82
N ASN A 77 2.53 9.14 7.28
CA ASN A 77 3.77 9.57 6.64
C ASN A 77 4.95 9.63 7.62
N LYS A 78 4.74 10.19 8.82
CA LYS A 78 5.76 10.22 9.89
C LYS A 78 6.15 8.80 10.32
N LEU A 79 5.17 7.89 10.41
CA LEU A 79 5.41 6.50 10.75
C LEU A 79 6.27 5.79 9.68
N CYS A 80 6.01 6.05 8.40
CA CYS A 80 6.84 5.53 7.30
C CYS A 80 8.29 6.00 7.42
N GLN A 81 8.51 7.28 7.72
CA GLN A 81 9.85 7.85 7.95
C GLN A 81 10.54 7.21 9.17
N HIS A 82 9.80 6.97 10.25
CA HIS A 82 10.32 6.30 11.44
C HIS A 82 10.76 4.85 11.11
N PHE A 83 9.96 4.10 10.34
CA PHE A 83 10.36 2.75 9.92
C PHE A 83 11.60 2.73 9.03
N GLU A 84 11.73 3.69 8.12
CA GLU A 84 12.91 3.84 7.27
C GLU A 84 14.18 4.13 8.09
N ALA A 85 14.09 4.96 9.12
CA ALA A 85 15.20 5.25 10.02
C ALA A 85 15.60 4.04 10.91
N LEU A 86 14.64 3.20 11.29
CA LEU A 86 14.87 2.05 12.17
C LEU A 86 15.48 0.85 11.47
N HIS A 87 15.30 0.70 10.16
CA HIS A 87 15.70 -0.50 9.45
C HIS A 87 16.23 -0.18 8.06
N SER A 88 17.53 -0.46 7.84
CA SER A 88 18.13 -0.59 6.52
C SER A 88 17.58 -1.86 5.87
N GLY A 89 16.33 -1.76 5.39
CA GLY A 89 15.53 -2.93 5.08
C GLY A 89 16.02 -3.76 3.92
N THR A 90 15.35 -4.90 3.73
CA THR A 90 15.42 -5.66 2.48
C THR A 90 14.78 -4.90 1.32
N PRO A 91 15.09 -5.25 0.06
CA PRO A 91 14.41 -4.67 -1.10
C PRO A 91 12.87 -4.78 -1.03
N ALA A 92 12.34 -5.86 -0.42
CA ALA A 92 10.91 -6.06 -0.25
C ALA A 92 10.31 -5.06 0.75
N THR A 93 10.89 -4.94 1.95
CA THR A 93 10.45 -3.98 2.97
C THR A 93 10.61 -2.53 2.51
N ASN A 94 11.67 -2.22 1.77
CA ASN A 94 11.87 -0.88 1.23
C ASN A 94 10.83 -0.57 0.16
N ASN A 95 10.49 -1.53 -0.72
CA ASN A 95 9.42 -1.34 -1.71
C ASN A 95 8.06 -1.06 -1.06
N LEU A 96 7.74 -1.73 0.06
CA LEU A 96 6.52 -1.48 0.83
C LEU A 96 6.51 -0.05 1.40
N LEU A 97 7.60 0.40 2.03
CA LEU A 97 7.68 1.77 2.57
C LEU A 97 7.63 2.83 1.48
N GLU A 98 8.30 2.63 0.34
CA GLU A 98 8.23 3.55 -0.79
C GLU A 98 6.79 3.67 -1.34
N LYS A 99 6.07 2.55 -1.42
CA LYS A 99 4.65 2.56 -1.78
C LYS A 99 3.82 3.34 -0.77
N CYS A 100 4.01 3.11 0.54
CA CYS A 100 3.29 3.87 1.57
C CYS A 100 3.56 5.37 1.47
N LYS A 101 4.84 5.78 1.38
CA LYS A 101 5.26 7.18 1.21
C LYS A 101 4.66 7.81 -0.04
N SER A 102 4.66 7.09 -1.15
CA SER A 102 4.04 7.55 -2.40
C SER A 102 2.53 7.77 -2.23
N LEU A 103 1.84 6.88 -1.54
CA LEU A 103 0.39 6.97 -1.32
C LEU A 103 -0.01 8.15 -0.43
N VAL A 104 0.75 8.41 0.65
CA VAL A 104 0.52 9.55 1.57
C VAL A 104 1.09 10.87 1.05
N SER A 105 1.74 10.88 -0.11
CA SER A 105 2.22 12.11 -0.73
C SER A 105 1.03 13.00 -1.08
N GLN A 106 1.12 14.29 -0.72
CA GLN A 106 0.01 15.23 -0.82
C GLN A 106 -0.62 15.30 -2.22
N SER A 107 0.20 15.18 -3.26
CA SER A 107 -0.21 15.33 -4.66
C SER A 107 -0.41 14.00 -5.39
N ASN A 108 -0.36 12.87 -4.68
CA ASN A 108 -0.58 11.57 -5.29
C ASN A 108 -2.03 11.44 -5.80
N ASP A 109 -2.19 10.85 -6.98
CA ASP A 109 -3.51 10.57 -7.54
C ASP A 109 -4.12 9.33 -6.88
N LEU A 110 -5.26 9.53 -6.25
CA LEU A 110 -6.05 8.54 -5.52
C LEU A 110 -7.28 8.10 -6.32
N SER A 111 -7.56 8.70 -7.48
CA SER A 111 -8.80 8.48 -8.24
C SER A 111 -9.08 7.00 -8.54
N SER A 112 -8.04 6.22 -8.84
CA SER A 112 -8.11 4.78 -9.13
C SER A 112 -7.90 3.87 -7.91
N LEU A 113 -7.58 4.43 -6.74
CA LEU A 113 -7.19 3.65 -5.57
C LEU A 113 -8.40 2.95 -4.94
N ARG A 114 -8.40 1.63 -4.83
CA ARG A 114 -9.52 0.87 -4.23
C ARG A 114 -9.01 -0.18 -3.26
N ALA A 115 -9.48 -0.11 -2.02
CA ALA A 115 -9.13 -1.07 -1.00
C ALA A 115 -9.84 -2.40 -1.31
N LYS A 116 -9.14 -3.52 -1.11
CA LYS A 116 -9.69 -4.84 -1.41
C LYS A 116 -10.54 -5.32 -0.22
N TYR A 117 -11.63 -6.05 -0.49
CA TYR A 117 -12.42 -6.71 0.56
C TYR A 117 -11.52 -7.43 1.59
N PRO A 118 -11.73 -7.29 2.91
CA PRO A 118 -12.98 -6.92 3.59
C PRO A 118 -12.98 -5.55 4.30
N HIS A 119 -12.45 -4.49 3.68
CA HIS A 119 -12.60 -3.17 4.28
C HIS A 119 -14.04 -2.66 4.09
N ASP A 120 -14.91 -2.91 5.09
CA ASP A 120 -16.32 -2.48 5.16
C ASP A 120 -16.51 -0.95 4.99
N VAL A 121 -15.44 -0.17 4.95
CA VAL A 121 -15.44 1.26 4.60
C VAL A 121 -15.90 1.54 3.16
N VAL A 122 -15.93 0.55 2.26
CA VAL A 122 -16.58 0.73 0.94
C VAL A 122 -18.10 0.51 1.04
N ASN A 123 -18.59 -0.12 2.10
CA ASN A 123 -20.01 -0.48 2.26
C ASN A 123 -20.89 0.71 2.68
N HIS A 124 -20.29 1.85 3.06
CA HIS A 124 -21.02 3.09 3.38
C HIS A 124 -21.16 4.03 2.19
N LEU A 125 -20.53 3.71 1.06
CA LEU A 125 -20.67 4.45 -0.19
C LEU A 125 -21.62 3.69 -1.12
N SER A 126 -22.44 4.43 -1.88
CA SER A 126 -23.08 3.88 -3.05
C SER A 126 -22.04 3.46 -4.10
N CYS A 127 -22.45 2.62 -5.05
CA CYS A 127 -21.58 2.17 -6.13
C CYS A 127 -21.01 3.34 -6.96
N ASP A 128 -21.80 4.39 -7.16
CA ASP A 128 -21.38 5.58 -7.89
C ASP A 128 -20.36 6.39 -7.10
N GLU A 129 -20.63 6.65 -5.82
CA GLU A 129 -19.70 7.37 -4.94
C GLU A 129 -18.36 6.64 -4.80
N ALA A 130 -18.40 5.33 -4.61
CA ALA A 130 -17.20 4.50 -4.54
C ALA A 130 -16.43 4.48 -5.86
N ARG A 131 -17.12 4.50 -7.01
CA ARG A 131 -16.46 4.42 -8.31
C ARG A 131 -15.92 5.77 -8.78
N ASN A 132 -16.67 6.85 -8.57
CA ASN A 132 -16.49 8.11 -9.30
C ASN A 132 -16.14 9.31 -8.41
N HIS A 133 -16.32 9.22 -7.09
CA HIS A 133 -16.23 10.41 -6.22
C HIS A 133 -15.24 10.27 -5.06
N TYR A 134 -15.47 9.30 -4.17
CA TYR A 134 -14.84 9.24 -2.85
C TYR A 134 -14.07 7.96 -2.59
N GLY A 135 -14.24 6.93 -3.43
CA GLY A 135 -13.61 5.63 -3.19
C GLY A 135 -12.09 5.69 -3.04
N GLY A 136 -11.43 6.59 -3.76
CA GLY A 136 -9.98 6.82 -3.66
C GLY A 136 -9.53 7.24 -2.27
N VAL A 137 -10.06 8.37 -1.80
CA VAL A 137 -9.72 8.94 -0.49
C VAL A 137 -10.14 8.03 0.67
N VAL A 138 -11.29 7.36 0.57
CA VAL A 138 -11.76 6.41 1.58
C VAL A 138 -10.89 5.15 1.65
N SER A 139 -10.36 4.71 0.50
CA SER A 139 -9.50 3.53 0.41
C SER A 139 -8.06 3.77 0.84
N LEU A 140 -7.63 5.03 0.97
CA LEU A 140 -6.24 5.38 1.21
C LEU A 140 -5.71 4.80 2.53
N ILE A 141 -6.33 5.16 3.64
CA ILE A 141 -5.90 4.76 4.98
C ILE A 141 -5.85 3.23 5.15
N PRO A 142 -6.90 2.45 4.82
CA PRO A 142 -6.87 0.99 5.03
C PRO A 142 -5.78 0.32 4.20
N ILE A 143 -5.53 0.76 2.97
CA ILE A 143 -4.44 0.21 2.13
C ILE A 143 -3.08 0.47 2.77
N ILE A 144 -2.85 1.67 3.31
CA ILE A 144 -1.56 1.99 3.94
C ILE A 144 -1.38 1.17 5.23
N LEU A 145 -2.44 1.00 6.02
CA LEU A 145 -2.39 0.17 7.22
C LEU A 145 -1.99 -1.27 6.87
N ASP A 146 -2.62 -1.88 5.86
CA ASP A 146 -2.25 -3.21 5.37
C ASP A 146 -0.79 -3.30 4.94
N LEU A 147 -0.30 -2.30 4.19
CA LEU A 147 1.10 -2.27 3.73
C LEU A 147 2.09 -2.14 4.92
N ILE A 148 1.72 -1.39 5.96
CA ILE A 148 2.53 -1.25 7.17
C ILE A 148 2.52 -2.54 7.99
N GLU A 149 1.37 -3.19 8.15
CA GLU A 149 1.26 -4.50 8.82
C GLU A 149 2.10 -5.56 8.08
N GLU A 150 2.02 -5.59 6.75
CA GLU A 150 2.84 -6.45 5.89
C GLU A 150 4.33 -6.14 6.08
N TRP A 151 4.70 -4.85 6.13
CA TRP A 151 6.08 -4.44 6.41
C TRP A 151 6.57 -4.95 7.76
N ILE A 152 5.77 -4.82 8.82
CA ILE A 152 6.12 -5.33 10.16
C ILE A 152 6.33 -6.84 10.10
N ALA A 153 5.41 -7.58 9.49
CA ALA A 153 5.52 -9.03 9.34
C ALA A 153 6.79 -9.46 8.60
N HIS A 154 7.23 -8.71 7.59
CA HIS A 154 8.50 -8.97 6.90
C HIS A 154 9.73 -8.58 7.72
N SER A 155 9.67 -7.45 8.43
CA SER A 155 10.78 -6.99 9.27
C SER A 155 11.06 -7.93 10.45
N GLU A 156 10.02 -8.57 10.99
CA GLU A 156 10.14 -9.53 12.11
C GLU A 156 10.59 -10.92 11.67
N LYS A 157 10.25 -11.33 10.45
CA LYS A 157 10.70 -12.59 9.85
C LYS A 157 12.19 -12.58 9.49
N LEU A 158 12.83 -11.40 9.44
CA LEU A 158 14.28 -11.33 9.27
C LEU A 158 14.98 -11.83 10.55
N PRO A 159 15.89 -12.81 10.45
CA PRO A 159 16.73 -13.18 11.59
C PRO A 159 17.48 -11.94 12.05
N ARG A 160 17.46 -11.64 13.35
CA ARG A 160 18.35 -10.66 14.02
C ARG A 160 19.81 -11.14 13.99
N LYS A 161 20.35 -11.46 12.81
CA LYS A 161 21.74 -11.85 12.60
C LYS A 161 22.51 -10.67 12.00
N ALA A 162 22.71 -9.61 12.78
CA ALA A 162 23.67 -8.54 12.43
C ALA A 162 24.04 -7.61 13.61
N LEU A 163 23.93 -8.06 14.87
CA LEU A 163 24.39 -7.27 16.03
C LEU A 163 25.19 -8.11 17.05
N GLN A 164 25.78 -9.21 16.59
CA GLN A 164 26.87 -9.91 17.28
C GLN A 164 28.03 -10.06 16.30
N HIS A 165 28.69 -8.95 15.96
CA HIS A 165 30.12 -9.05 15.73
C HIS A 165 30.76 -8.83 17.11
N VAL A 166 31.05 -9.97 17.74
CA VAL A 166 31.81 -10.09 18.96
C VAL A 166 33.08 -9.26 18.81
N SER A 167 33.21 -8.20 19.61
CA SER A 167 34.52 -7.64 19.96
C SER A 167 35.20 -8.66 20.87
N GLU A 168 35.83 -9.68 20.28
CA GLU A 168 36.82 -10.49 20.97
C GLU A 168 38.21 -9.93 20.63
N PRO A 169 39.05 -9.61 21.63
CA PRO A 169 40.40 -9.14 21.38
C PRO A 169 41.23 -10.29 20.82
N GLN A 170 41.73 -10.14 19.59
CA GLN A 170 42.70 -11.04 18.98
C GLN A 170 44.01 -11.00 19.80
N ALA A 171 44.18 -12.00 20.66
CA ALA A 171 45.41 -12.23 21.38
C ALA A 171 46.55 -12.52 20.40
N ARG A 172 47.64 -11.77 20.58
CA ARG A 172 48.93 -11.92 19.91
C ARG A 172 49.42 -13.36 19.97
N GLN A 173 49.83 -13.91 18.83
CA GLN A 173 50.90 -14.90 18.77
C GLN A 173 51.82 -14.55 17.59
N GLU A 174 52.96 -13.94 17.93
CA GLU A 174 54.17 -13.98 17.12
C GLU A 174 54.85 -15.33 17.31
N ALA A 175 55.18 -16.02 16.22
CA ALA A 175 56.39 -16.85 16.12
C ALA A 175 56.75 -17.13 14.65
N THR A 176 57.81 -16.44 14.24
CA THR A 176 58.76 -16.59 13.14
C THR A 176 58.98 -18.00 12.57
N GLY A 177 59.12 -18.12 11.22
CA GLY A 177 59.61 -19.35 10.59
C GLY A 177 59.62 -19.43 9.05
N VAL A 178 60.39 -18.55 8.41
CA VAL A 178 61.16 -18.65 7.13
C VAL A 178 60.85 -19.78 6.08
N ALA A 179 60.64 -19.30 4.84
CA ALA A 179 60.99 -19.82 3.49
C ALA A 179 60.35 -21.12 2.91
N ALA A 180 59.61 -20.96 1.80
CA ALA A 180 60.11 -21.17 0.42
C ALA A 180 58.93 -21.32 -0.58
N ARG A 181 58.94 -20.50 -1.64
CA ARG A 181 58.17 -20.65 -2.90
C ARG A 181 59.12 -21.25 -3.96
N PRO A 182 58.72 -21.56 -5.22
CA PRO A 182 57.37 -21.71 -5.81
C PRO A 182 57.27 -22.96 -6.75
N SER A 183 56.10 -23.25 -7.32
CA SER A 183 56.03 -23.71 -8.72
C SER A 183 54.64 -23.43 -9.33
N TRP A 184 54.66 -23.04 -10.60
CA TRP A 184 53.55 -22.53 -11.41
C TRP A 184 52.70 -23.64 -12.03
N THR A 185 51.68 -23.21 -12.80
CA THR A 185 50.89 -23.93 -13.84
C THR A 185 49.70 -24.73 -13.29
N ILE A 186 48.48 -24.74 -13.86
CA ILE A 186 47.95 -24.38 -15.18
C ILE A 186 46.53 -23.82 -14.98
N GLY A 187 46.16 -22.80 -15.76
CA GLY A 187 44.78 -22.33 -15.89
C GLY A 187 43.95 -23.21 -16.83
N THR A 188 42.66 -23.39 -16.56
CA THR A 188 41.64 -23.68 -17.58
C THR A 188 40.25 -23.31 -17.03
N GLN A 189 39.63 -22.31 -17.67
CA GLN A 189 38.23 -21.85 -17.56
C GLN A 189 37.28 -22.81 -18.34
N PRO A 190 35.95 -22.69 -18.24
CA PRO A 190 35.02 -23.82 -18.15
C PRO A 190 34.36 -24.19 -19.48
N ARG A 191 34.01 -25.46 -19.68
CA ARG A 191 33.17 -25.90 -20.81
C ARG A 191 31.76 -26.28 -20.35
N LEU A 192 30.87 -25.30 -20.50
CA LEU A 192 29.66 -25.36 -21.31
C LEU A 192 29.02 -26.76 -21.48
N ARG A 193 28.05 -27.11 -20.62
CA ARG A 193 27.05 -28.14 -20.95
C ARG A 193 25.70 -27.49 -21.23
N LYS A 194 25.36 -27.48 -22.52
CA LYS A 194 24.02 -27.22 -23.05
C LYS A 194 23.07 -28.33 -22.55
N HIS A 195 21.98 -27.95 -21.89
CA HIS A 195 20.76 -28.78 -21.89
C HIS A 195 19.55 -27.93 -22.28
N LYS A 196 18.76 -28.56 -23.15
CA LYS A 196 17.71 -28.02 -24.02
C LYS A 196 16.62 -27.26 -23.26
N CYS A 197 16.38 -26.03 -23.71
CA CYS A 197 15.12 -25.32 -23.55
C CYS A 197 14.05 -26.02 -24.39
N ARG A 198 13.05 -26.64 -23.75
CA ARG A 198 11.85 -27.15 -24.44
C ARG A 198 10.87 -25.99 -24.59
N ARG A 199 10.85 -25.39 -25.78
CA ARG A 199 9.79 -24.48 -26.22
C ARG A 199 8.48 -25.29 -26.29
N LEU A 200 7.46 -24.86 -25.55
CA LEU A 200 6.08 -25.29 -25.77
C LEU A 200 5.39 -24.18 -26.56
N THR A 201 4.99 -24.57 -27.76
CA THR A 201 4.49 -23.72 -28.81
C THR A 201 3.07 -23.27 -28.49
N LYS A 202 2.85 -22.00 -28.79
CA LYS A 202 1.58 -21.27 -28.87
C LYS A 202 0.70 -21.90 -29.95
N ASP A 203 -0.50 -22.35 -29.58
CA ASP A 203 -1.58 -22.66 -30.54
C ASP A 203 -2.90 -22.02 -30.10
N SER A 204 -3.23 -20.93 -30.77
CA SER A 204 -4.58 -20.44 -31.09
C SER A 204 -4.36 -19.72 -32.43
N PRO A 205 -5.22 -19.82 -33.47
CA PRO A 205 -6.66 -19.58 -33.34
C PRO A 205 -7.55 -20.36 -34.33
N LYS A 206 -8.88 -20.29 -34.17
CA LYS A 206 -9.81 -19.93 -35.26
C LYS A 206 -11.26 -19.71 -34.78
N PRO A 207 -11.97 -18.70 -35.31
CA PRO A 207 -13.39 -18.43 -35.05
C PRO A 207 -14.29 -18.94 -36.20
N ARG A 208 -15.52 -19.31 -35.85
CA ARG A 208 -16.72 -19.50 -36.70
C ARG A 208 -17.87 -19.75 -35.72
N GLY A 209 -19.08 -19.23 -35.82
CA GLY A 209 -19.78 -18.34 -36.75
C GLY A 209 -21.12 -18.00 -36.07
N ASN A 210 -21.78 -16.96 -36.55
CA ASN A 210 -23.00 -16.37 -36.00
C ASN A 210 -24.17 -17.38 -35.90
N ASP A 211 -25.02 -17.23 -34.88
CA ASP A 211 -26.48 -17.07 -35.07
C ASP A 211 -27.21 -16.79 -33.73
N THR A 212 -27.78 -15.59 -33.67
CA THR A 212 -29.18 -15.28 -33.33
C THR A 212 -29.85 -15.96 -32.12
N GLY A 213 -30.22 -15.17 -31.11
CA GLY A 213 -31.49 -15.36 -30.41
C GLY A 213 -31.49 -15.33 -28.88
N CYS A 214 -32.06 -14.26 -28.34
CA CYS A 214 -32.75 -14.17 -27.04
C CYS A 214 -31.89 -14.06 -25.76
N PHE A 215 -31.51 -12.82 -25.43
CA PHE A 215 -31.16 -12.43 -24.06
C PHE A 215 -32.40 -12.54 -23.16
N LYS A 216 -32.47 -13.59 -22.34
CA LYS A 216 -33.36 -13.62 -21.19
C LYS A 216 -32.67 -12.84 -20.05
N PRO A 217 -33.31 -11.81 -19.46
CA PRO A 217 -32.75 -11.16 -18.27
C PRO A 217 -32.75 -12.15 -17.10
N PRO A 218 -31.70 -12.19 -16.27
CA PRO A 218 -31.73 -12.93 -15.03
C PRO A 218 -32.67 -12.20 -14.07
N TRP A 219 -33.36 -12.96 -13.22
CA TRP A 219 -34.27 -12.52 -12.13
C TRP A 219 -35.76 -12.41 -12.49
N ARG A 220 -36.47 -13.54 -12.40
CA ARG A 220 -37.85 -13.60 -11.87
C ARG A 220 -37.84 -14.46 -10.60
N PRO A 221 -38.46 -14.02 -9.50
CA PRO A 221 -38.68 -14.87 -8.34
C PRO A 221 -39.79 -15.91 -8.62
N PRO A 222 -39.68 -17.15 -8.11
CA PRO A 222 -40.72 -18.15 -8.24
C PRO A 222 -41.84 -17.86 -7.23
N GLY A 223 -43.06 -17.61 -7.71
CA GLY A 223 -44.23 -17.49 -6.84
C GLY A 223 -45.35 -16.65 -7.41
N GLY A 224 -45.98 -17.10 -8.50
CA GLY A 224 -47.34 -16.68 -8.83
C GLY A 224 -48.33 -17.68 -8.26
N LYS A 225 -49.37 -17.20 -7.56
CA LYS A 225 -50.68 -17.85 -7.50
C LYS A 225 -51.76 -16.77 -7.57
N LEU A 226 -52.83 -17.18 -8.23
CA LEU A 226 -54.03 -16.50 -8.71
C LEU A 226 -54.75 -15.66 -7.67
#